data_AF-A0AAW2FV85-F1
#
_entry.id   AF-A0AAW2FV85-F1
#
_cell.length_a   1.000
_cell.length_b   1.000
_cell.length_c   1.000
_cell.angle_alpha   90.00
_cell.angle_beta   90.00
_cell.angle_gamma   90.00
#
_symmetry.space_group_name_H-M   'P 1'
#
loop_
_entity.id
_entity.type
_entity.pdbx_description
1 polymer ?
#
loop_
_entity_poly.entity_id
_entity_poly.type
_entity_poly.pdbx_seq_one_letter_code
_entity_poly.pdbx_strand_id
1 'polypeptide(L)'
;MAHQFLLHMYMKIPKVICYLDTFQARKFVNGSKITDWTGSVLDCMSHSLLTALAATPRQKSWTSKSQEFELCARKMAAVHPILVLRQLPMLASSLMGRYYLDYGQFRSGHHLNLFTQVMGLLELLQPHLFNKQHETALEKTLENYFQCFQNYAPAKDLIPLLNRFISLLQSYISYDPQRALKYLQKYVHIFHELQRSYFNVPALRTLISGIPIPREDVDDILITITPTLHPLEPPTPQHWQSLLATLTKLHGEDVLSALQEIDHLTLRKPSALESITDNIAELLVSPQGNIRTLAHNLLARALKYRPASNANILSAFQRCLDSHRADVLMSALEKLPDIVLCMQEHALPLIQRVFELGVNSNVNTIPYITKTIALLNTQQGC
;
A
#
# COMPACT_ATOMS: atom_id res chain seq x y z
N MET A 1 -5.00 -25.41 -19.88
CA MET A 1 -5.84 -24.71 -20.87
C MET A 1 -6.87 -23.77 -20.23
N ALA A 2 -7.74 -24.23 -19.31
CA ALA A 2 -8.75 -23.36 -18.67
C ALA A 2 -8.16 -22.15 -17.90
N HIS A 3 -7.09 -22.34 -17.13
CA HIS A 3 -6.42 -21.25 -16.40
C HIS A 3 -5.88 -20.15 -17.33
N GLN A 4 -5.22 -20.55 -18.43
CA GLN A 4 -4.68 -19.60 -19.40
C GLN A 4 -5.80 -18.82 -20.11
N PHE A 5 -6.92 -19.48 -20.44
CA PHE A 5 -8.08 -18.80 -21.00
C PHE A 5 -8.68 -17.77 -20.02
N LEU A 6 -8.86 -18.15 -18.76
CA LEU A 6 -9.34 -17.23 -17.72
C LEU A 6 -8.38 -16.05 -17.50
N LEU A 7 -7.06 -16.26 -17.56
CA LEU A 7 -6.08 -15.18 -17.51
C LEU A 7 -6.24 -14.23 -18.69
N HIS A 8 -6.42 -14.73 -19.91
CA HIS A 8 -6.67 -13.87 -21.07
C HIS A 8 -7.98 -13.09 -20.94
N MET A 9 -9.05 -13.74 -20.45
CA MET A 9 -10.30 -13.05 -20.14
C MET A 9 -10.11 -11.97 -19.09
N TYR A 10 -9.37 -12.25 -18.02
CA TYR A 10 -9.04 -11.28 -16.97
C TYR A 10 -8.24 -10.09 -17.50
N MET A 11 -7.27 -10.32 -18.40
CA MET A 11 -6.51 -9.23 -19.02
C MET A 11 -7.40 -8.28 -19.83
N LYS A 12 -8.42 -8.82 -20.51
CA LYS A 12 -9.40 -8.02 -21.26
C LYS A 12 -10.50 -7.42 -20.38
N ILE A 13 -10.96 -8.16 -19.39
CA ILE A 13 -12.11 -7.87 -18.53
C ILE A 13 -11.68 -8.08 -17.06
N PRO A 14 -11.03 -7.08 -16.43
CA PRO A 14 -10.48 -7.22 -15.08
C PRO A 14 -11.55 -7.59 -14.04
N LYS A 15 -12.81 -7.18 -14.26
CA LYS A 15 -13.97 -7.48 -13.41
C LYS A 15 -14.19 -8.98 -13.18
N VAL A 16 -13.67 -9.86 -14.04
CA VAL A 16 -13.76 -11.32 -13.85
C VAL A 16 -13.19 -11.76 -12.50
N ILE A 17 -12.21 -11.04 -11.94
CA ILE A 17 -11.61 -11.39 -10.65
C ILE A 17 -12.60 -11.26 -9.48
N CYS A 18 -13.66 -10.46 -9.61
CA CYS A 18 -14.67 -10.25 -8.57
C CYS A 18 -15.55 -11.50 -8.32
N TYR A 19 -15.50 -12.48 -9.21
CA TYR A 19 -16.19 -13.77 -9.03
C TYR A 19 -15.35 -14.78 -8.24
N LEU A 20 -14.12 -14.42 -7.87
CA LEU A 20 -13.22 -15.23 -7.08
C LEU A 20 -13.15 -14.70 -5.64
N ASP A 21 -13.07 -15.60 -4.67
CA ASP A 21 -12.71 -15.20 -3.31
C ASP A 21 -11.24 -14.75 -3.24
N THR A 22 -10.83 -14.13 -2.12
CA THR A 22 -9.47 -13.60 -1.94
C THR A 22 -8.37 -14.66 -2.12
N PHE A 23 -8.62 -15.91 -1.70
CA PHE A 23 -7.64 -16.98 -1.82
C PHE A 23 -7.54 -17.47 -3.27
N GLN A 24 -8.68 -17.67 -3.92
CA GLN A 24 -8.78 -18.03 -5.33
C GLN A 24 -8.16 -16.98 -6.24
N ALA A 25 -8.44 -15.69 -6.00
CA ALA A 25 -7.87 -14.58 -6.75
C ALA A 25 -6.34 -14.56 -6.64
N ARG A 26 -5.79 -14.72 -5.43
CA ARG A 26 -4.32 -14.81 -5.22
C ARG A 26 -3.71 -16.00 -5.94
N LYS A 27 -4.33 -17.18 -5.83
CA LYS A 27 -3.87 -18.40 -6.52
C LYS A 27 -3.97 -18.25 -8.04
N PHE A 28 -4.99 -17.55 -8.53
CA PHE A 28 -5.25 -17.30 -9.94
C PHE A 28 -4.18 -16.40 -10.57
N VAL A 29 -3.68 -15.38 -9.85
CA VAL A 29 -2.61 -14.51 -10.36
C VAL A 29 -1.21 -15.08 -10.13
N ASN A 30 -1.02 -15.95 -9.14
CA ASN A 30 0.31 -16.47 -8.81
C ASN A 30 0.92 -17.30 -9.95
N GLY A 31 2.18 -17.04 -10.29
CA GLY A 31 2.91 -17.73 -11.36
C GLY A 31 2.44 -17.41 -12.79
N SER A 32 1.51 -16.46 -12.96
CA SER A 32 1.02 -16.04 -14.27
C SER A 32 2.15 -15.45 -15.12
N LYS A 33 2.40 -16.05 -16.28
CA LYS A 33 3.31 -15.52 -17.30
C LYS A 33 2.48 -14.81 -18.36
N ILE A 34 2.66 -13.50 -18.50
CA ILE A 34 2.01 -12.74 -19.57
C ILE A 34 2.98 -12.69 -20.75
N THR A 35 2.60 -13.33 -21.85
CA THR A 35 3.40 -13.33 -23.09
C THR A 35 2.88 -12.31 -24.10
N ASP A 36 1.56 -12.08 -24.14
CA ASP A 36 0.92 -11.29 -25.18
C ASP A 36 0.16 -10.08 -24.63
N TRP A 37 0.50 -8.90 -25.16
CA TRP A 37 -0.08 -7.65 -24.71
C TRP A 37 -1.44 -7.44 -25.35
N THR A 38 -2.46 -7.31 -24.50
CA THR A 38 -3.79 -6.91 -24.91
C THR A 38 -4.22 -5.76 -24.02
N GLY A 39 -4.59 -4.64 -24.64
CA GLY A 39 -5.08 -3.47 -23.92
C GLY A 39 -6.35 -3.77 -23.13
N SER A 40 -6.43 -3.17 -21.94
CA SER A 40 -7.52 -3.27 -20.97
C SER A 40 -8.02 -1.88 -20.57
N VAL A 41 -9.28 -1.77 -20.14
CA VAL A 41 -9.81 -0.53 -19.54
C VAL A 41 -8.97 -0.12 -18.33
N LEU A 42 -8.49 -1.10 -17.55
CA LEU A 42 -7.64 -0.82 -16.40
C LEU A 42 -6.25 -0.31 -16.80
N ASP A 43 -5.75 -0.64 -17.99
CA ASP A 43 -4.49 -0.06 -18.50
C ASP A 43 -4.67 1.45 -18.70
N CYS A 44 -5.78 1.89 -19.32
CA CYS A 44 -6.08 3.31 -19.49
C CYS A 44 -6.27 4.03 -18.15
N MET A 45 -7.01 3.43 -17.22
CA MET A 45 -7.25 4.01 -15.88
C MET A 45 -5.97 4.12 -15.08
N SER A 46 -5.20 3.03 -14.97
CA SER A 46 -3.94 3.02 -14.22
C SER A 46 -2.90 3.96 -14.85
N HIS A 47 -2.79 4.00 -16.18
CA HIS A 47 -1.91 4.93 -16.87
C HIS A 47 -2.27 6.39 -16.57
N SER A 48 -3.54 6.77 -16.74
CA SER A 48 -4.01 8.15 -16.52
C SER A 48 -3.81 8.57 -15.06
N LEU A 49 -4.19 7.71 -14.12
CA LEU A 49 -4.08 7.97 -12.69
C LEU A 49 -2.62 8.12 -12.23
N LEU A 50 -1.72 7.23 -12.67
CA LEU A 50 -0.32 7.28 -12.32
C LEU A 50 0.43 8.43 -13.01
N THR A 51 0.03 8.77 -14.23
CA THR A 51 0.54 9.97 -14.93
C THR A 51 0.11 11.24 -14.20
N ALA A 52 -1.15 11.33 -13.77
CA ALA A 52 -1.63 12.43 -12.96
C ALA A 52 -0.85 12.52 -11.64
N LEU A 53 -0.66 11.39 -10.93
CA LEU A 53 0.14 11.32 -9.71
C LEU A 53 1.59 11.82 -9.94
N ALA A 54 2.19 11.49 -11.07
CA ALA A 54 3.54 11.90 -11.44
C ALA A 54 3.67 13.38 -11.86
N ALA A 55 2.56 14.09 -12.13
CA ALA A 55 2.61 15.48 -12.61
C ALA A 55 3.25 16.43 -11.59
N THR A 56 3.05 16.20 -10.30
CA THR A 56 3.65 17.00 -9.20
C THR A 56 3.55 18.54 -9.38
N PRO A 57 2.36 19.11 -9.70
CA PRO A 57 2.20 20.55 -9.83
C PRO A 57 2.47 21.26 -8.50
N ARG A 58 3.02 22.48 -8.56
CA ARG A 58 3.30 23.32 -7.38
C ARG A 58 2.03 24.01 -6.87
N GLN A 59 1.07 23.22 -6.40
CA GLN A 59 -0.22 23.70 -5.87
C GLN A 59 -0.37 23.31 -4.41
N LYS A 60 -0.91 24.21 -3.57
CA LYS A 60 -1.09 23.95 -2.13
C LYS A 60 -2.00 22.75 -1.84
N SER A 61 -3.02 22.53 -2.67
CA SER A 61 -3.95 21.40 -2.56
C SER A 61 -3.38 20.07 -3.08
N TRP A 62 -2.19 20.09 -3.69
CA TRP A 62 -1.63 18.90 -4.35
C TRP A 62 -1.42 17.73 -3.39
N THR A 63 -0.96 17.99 -2.16
CA THR A 63 -0.75 16.93 -1.17
C THR A 63 -2.03 16.11 -0.94
N SER A 64 -3.18 16.76 -0.78
CA SER A 64 -4.47 16.08 -0.61
C SER A 64 -4.87 15.34 -1.88
N LYS A 65 -4.81 16.00 -3.05
CA LYS A 65 -5.18 15.39 -4.33
C LYS A 65 -4.31 14.17 -4.68
N SER A 66 -3.01 14.25 -4.40
CA SER A 66 -2.07 13.14 -4.60
C SER A 66 -2.34 11.96 -3.67
N GLN A 67 -2.87 12.17 -2.46
CA GLN A 67 -3.25 11.08 -1.55
C GLN A 67 -4.48 10.34 -2.07
N GLU A 68 -5.45 11.05 -2.65
CA GLU A 68 -6.61 10.43 -3.29
C GLU A 68 -6.21 9.62 -4.53
N PHE A 69 -5.33 10.18 -5.37
CA PHE A 69 -4.77 9.46 -6.51
C PHE A 69 -3.98 8.22 -6.11
N GLU A 70 -3.11 8.35 -5.10
CA GLU A 70 -2.37 7.21 -4.56
C GLU A 70 -3.32 6.15 -4.04
N LEU A 71 -4.35 6.50 -3.26
CA LEU A 71 -5.26 5.52 -2.69
C LEU A 71 -6.04 4.77 -3.78
N CYS A 72 -6.47 5.46 -4.83
CA CYS A 72 -7.05 4.83 -6.02
C CYS A 72 -6.05 3.84 -6.66
N ALA A 73 -4.79 4.24 -6.82
CA ALA A 73 -3.75 3.41 -7.42
C ALA A 73 -3.41 2.20 -6.54
N ARG A 74 -3.37 2.37 -5.22
CA ARG A 74 -3.20 1.27 -4.25
C ARG A 74 -4.35 0.28 -4.32
N LYS A 75 -5.60 0.75 -4.47
CA LYS A 75 -6.75 -0.14 -4.66
C LYS A 75 -6.63 -0.95 -5.95
N MET A 76 -6.25 -0.32 -7.06
CA MET A 76 -5.97 -1.04 -8.31
C MET A 76 -4.83 -2.05 -8.12
N ALA A 77 -3.75 -1.69 -7.43
CA ALA A 77 -2.62 -2.59 -7.18
C ALA A 77 -2.99 -3.78 -6.30
N ALA A 78 -3.83 -3.58 -5.29
CA ALA A 78 -4.26 -4.63 -4.36
C ALA A 78 -5.20 -5.65 -5.02
N VAL A 79 -6.08 -5.22 -5.92
CA VAL A 79 -7.03 -6.10 -6.63
C VAL A 79 -6.43 -6.66 -7.92
N HIS A 80 -5.65 -5.85 -8.65
CA HIS A 80 -5.17 -6.14 -9.99
C HIS A 80 -3.65 -5.99 -10.14
N PRO A 81 -2.83 -6.66 -9.31
CA PRO A 81 -1.39 -6.41 -9.24
C PRO A 81 -0.69 -6.61 -10.60
N ILE A 82 -1.04 -7.66 -11.35
CA ILE A 82 -0.37 -7.94 -12.63
C ILE A 82 -0.70 -6.89 -13.71
N LEU A 83 -1.92 -6.34 -13.71
CA LEU A 83 -2.30 -5.30 -14.66
C LEU A 83 -1.59 -3.98 -14.34
N VAL A 84 -1.52 -3.60 -13.06
CA VAL A 84 -0.80 -2.40 -12.64
C VAL A 84 0.72 -2.52 -12.92
N LEU A 85 1.30 -3.71 -12.80
CA LEU A 85 2.71 -3.96 -13.14
C LEU A 85 3.07 -3.66 -14.60
N ARG A 86 2.08 -3.63 -15.52
CA ARG A 86 2.31 -3.16 -16.90
C ARG A 86 2.72 -1.69 -16.97
N GLN A 87 2.36 -0.89 -15.96
CA GLN A 87 2.73 0.52 -15.84
C GLN A 87 4.09 0.74 -15.16
N LEU A 88 4.78 -0.32 -14.71
CA LEU A 88 6.08 -0.20 -14.04
C LEU A 88 7.14 0.53 -14.89
N PRO A 89 7.28 0.29 -16.22
CA PRO A 89 8.23 1.05 -17.05
C PRO A 89 7.92 2.55 -17.08
N MET A 90 6.65 2.91 -17.11
CA MET A 90 6.21 4.31 -17.06
C MET A 90 6.53 4.91 -15.68
N LEU A 91 6.23 4.21 -14.57
CA LEU A 91 6.59 4.66 -13.23
C LEU A 91 8.10 4.90 -13.07
N ALA A 92 8.93 3.97 -13.55
CA ALA A 92 10.38 4.13 -13.58
C ALA A 92 10.78 5.41 -14.32
N SER A 93 10.21 5.63 -15.50
CA SER A 93 10.49 6.80 -16.33
C SER A 93 10.01 8.10 -15.67
N SER A 94 8.89 8.06 -14.95
CA SER A 94 8.34 9.22 -14.22
C SER A 94 9.18 9.65 -13.02
N LEU A 95 9.99 8.76 -12.44
CA LEU A 95 10.93 9.08 -11.37
C LEU A 95 12.28 9.59 -11.90
N MET A 96 12.63 9.22 -13.12
CA MET A 96 13.92 9.52 -13.75
C MET A 96 14.22 11.03 -13.79
N GLY A 97 15.48 11.37 -13.49
CA GLY A 97 16.01 12.73 -13.58
C GLY A 97 15.57 13.68 -12.47
N ARG A 98 14.58 13.33 -11.62
CA ARG A 98 14.15 14.18 -10.51
C ARG A 98 15.22 14.36 -9.43
N TYR A 99 16.11 13.38 -9.31
CA TYR A 99 17.24 13.46 -8.39
C TYR A 99 18.30 14.50 -8.83
N TYR A 100 18.26 15.05 -10.05
CA TYR A 100 19.14 16.16 -10.46
C TYR A 100 18.73 17.52 -9.87
N LEU A 101 17.53 17.60 -9.28
CA LEU A 101 17.07 18.83 -8.63
C LEU A 101 17.85 19.08 -7.34
N ASP A 102 18.00 20.34 -6.97
CA ASP A 102 18.42 20.69 -5.61
C ASP A 102 17.43 20.12 -4.58
N TYR A 103 17.92 19.71 -3.40
CA TYR A 103 17.09 19.04 -2.40
C TYR A 103 15.91 19.92 -1.93
N GLY A 104 16.09 21.25 -1.85
CA GLY A 104 15.01 22.18 -1.53
C GLY A 104 13.89 22.15 -2.57
N GLN A 105 14.25 22.09 -3.85
CA GLN A 105 13.30 21.96 -4.96
C GLN A 105 12.67 20.57 -5.01
N PHE A 106 13.45 19.52 -4.75
CA PHE A 106 12.99 18.14 -4.66
C PHE A 106 11.87 17.99 -3.61
N ARG A 107 12.09 18.57 -2.43
CA ARG A 107 11.14 18.55 -1.32
C ARG A 107 9.92 19.42 -1.58
N SER A 108 10.14 20.70 -1.93
CA SER A 108 9.04 21.66 -2.13
C SER A 108 8.20 21.38 -3.38
N GLY A 109 8.76 20.69 -4.38
CA GLY A 109 8.09 20.26 -5.61
C GLY A 109 7.31 18.95 -5.49
N HIS A 110 7.08 18.43 -4.28
CA HIS A 110 6.35 17.19 -4.03
C HIS A 110 6.99 15.91 -4.63
N HIS A 111 8.26 15.96 -5.04
CA HIS A 111 8.94 14.81 -5.64
C HIS A 111 9.24 13.73 -4.58
N LEU A 112 9.66 14.11 -3.37
CA LEU A 112 9.80 13.16 -2.26
C LEU A 112 8.48 12.44 -1.94
N ASN A 113 7.35 13.14 -2.04
CA ASN A 113 6.04 12.53 -1.86
C ASN A 113 5.81 11.47 -2.94
N LEU A 114 6.01 11.81 -4.22
CA LEU A 114 5.90 10.85 -5.33
C LEU A 114 6.76 9.60 -5.11
N PHE A 115 8.03 9.73 -4.72
CA PHE A 115 8.90 8.60 -4.41
C PHE A 115 8.35 7.72 -3.26
N THR A 116 7.74 8.35 -2.25
CA THR A 116 7.11 7.66 -1.10
C THR A 116 5.85 6.89 -1.51
N GLN A 117 5.05 7.47 -2.40
CA GLN A 117 3.81 6.89 -2.91
C GLN A 117 4.10 5.73 -3.88
N VAL A 118 5.05 5.90 -4.80
CA VAL A 118 5.51 4.83 -5.70
C VAL A 118 6.07 3.66 -4.89
N MET A 119 6.84 3.92 -3.81
CA MET A 119 7.30 2.86 -2.92
C MET A 119 6.14 2.05 -2.32
N GLY A 120 5.03 2.72 -1.97
CA GLY A 120 3.83 2.05 -1.45
C GLY A 120 3.16 1.15 -2.48
N LEU A 121 3.19 1.55 -3.75
CA LEU A 121 2.72 0.71 -4.85
C LEU A 121 3.64 -0.51 -5.03
N LEU A 122 4.97 -0.31 -5.04
CA LEU A 122 5.93 -1.41 -5.18
C LEU A 122 5.77 -2.46 -4.06
N GLU A 123 5.58 -2.02 -2.82
CA GLU A 123 5.29 -2.89 -1.67
C GLU A 123 4.02 -3.74 -1.86
N LEU A 124 2.95 -3.14 -2.38
CA LEU A 124 1.69 -3.85 -2.64
C LEU A 124 1.76 -4.82 -3.83
N LEU A 125 2.63 -4.56 -4.80
CA LEU A 125 2.79 -5.38 -6.00
C LEU A 125 3.63 -6.65 -5.74
N GLN A 126 4.22 -6.78 -4.55
CA GLN A 126 4.89 -8.01 -4.14
C GLN A 126 3.90 -9.20 -3.99
N PRO A 127 4.34 -10.44 -4.26
CA PRO A 127 5.64 -10.81 -4.79
C PRO A 127 5.75 -10.68 -6.32
N HIS A 128 4.64 -10.42 -7.02
CA HIS A 128 4.56 -10.41 -8.49
C HIS A 128 5.54 -9.42 -9.14
N LEU A 129 5.85 -8.32 -8.45
CA LEU A 129 6.88 -7.35 -8.84
C LEU A 129 8.22 -8.01 -9.20
N PHE A 130 8.59 -9.07 -8.48
CA PHE A 130 9.87 -9.74 -8.65
C PHE A 130 9.87 -10.76 -9.78
N ASN A 131 8.78 -10.98 -10.50
CA ASN A 131 8.78 -11.90 -11.64
C ASN A 131 9.76 -11.45 -12.74
N LYS A 132 10.41 -12.40 -13.42
CA LYS A 132 11.41 -12.13 -14.48
C LYS A 132 10.91 -11.18 -15.58
N GLN A 133 9.64 -11.25 -15.93
CA GLN A 133 9.01 -10.38 -16.95
C GLN A 133 9.07 -8.87 -16.60
N HIS A 134 9.26 -8.51 -15.33
CA HIS A 134 9.34 -7.12 -14.86
C HIS A 134 10.76 -6.69 -14.51
N GLU A 135 11.76 -7.55 -14.67
CA GLU A 135 13.16 -7.35 -14.25
C GLU A 135 13.70 -5.99 -14.71
N THR A 136 13.69 -5.72 -16.01
CA THR A 136 14.23 -4.47 -16.56
C THR A 136 13.56 -3.22 -16.00
N ALA A 137 12.24 -3.25 -15.81
CA ALA A 137 11.49 -2.10 -15.32
C ALA A 137 11.67 -1.91 -13.80
N LEU A 138 11.76 -3.01 -13.05
CA LEU A 138 12.09 -3.03 -11.63
C LEU A 138 13.49 -2.47 -11.41
N GLU A 139 14.50 -2.97 -12.11
CA GLU A 139 15.88 -2.50 -11.98
C GLU A 139 16.00 -1.00 -12.25
N LYS A 140 15.40 -0.49 -13.35
CA LYS A 140 15.33 0.95 -13.62
C LYS A 140 14.64 1.73 -12.50
N THR A 141 13.60 1.16 -11.88
CA THR A 141 12.92 1.80 -10.75
C THR A 141 13.83 1.85 -9.53
N LEU A 142 14.49 0.74 -9.18
CA LEU A 142 15.43 0.67 -8.05
C LEU A 142 16.63 1.61 -8.24
N GLU A 143 17.15 1.73 -9.46
CA GLU A 143 18.22 2.67 -9.81
C GLU A 143 17.83 4.12 -9.49
N ASN A 144 16.59 4.54 -9.79
CA ASN A 144 16.11 5.87 -9.41
C ASN A 144 16.14 6.12 -7.89
N TYR A 145 15.85 5.10 -7.08
CA TYR A 145 15.96 5.20 -5.62
C TYR A 145 17.43 5.27 -5.18
N PHE A 146 18.31 4.46 -5.75
CA PHE A 146 19.75 4.54 -5.47
C PHE A 146 20.30 5.93 -5.75
N GLN A 147 20.02 6.48 -6.94
CA GLN A 147 20.45 7.83 -7.34
C GLN A 147 19.85 8.91 -6.41
N CYS A 148 18.58 8.78 -6.05
CA CYS A 148 17.93 9.68 -5.09
C CYS A 148 18.63 9.66 -3.72
N PHE A 149 18.94 8.49 -3.18
CA PHE A 149 19.61 8.40 -1.89
C PHE A 149 21.05 8.89 -1.98
N GLN A 150 21.78 8.54 -3.03
CA GLN A 150 23.16 8.97 -3.21
C GLN A 150 23.28 10.50 -3.27
N ASN A 151 22.39 11.17 -4.02
CA ASN A 151 22.46 12.62 -4.17
C ASN A 151 22.05 13.39 -2.90
N TYR A 152 21.22 12.79 -2.03
CA TYR A 152 20.62 13.47 -0.89
C TYR A 152 21.03 12.87 0.47
N ALA A 153 22.02 11.98 0.53
CA ALA A 153 22.53 11.37 1.76
C ALA A 153 23.41 12.37 2.55
N PRO A 154 22.80 13.27 3.33
CA PRO A 154 22.48 12.94 4.72
C PRO A 154 21.09 13.41 5.18
N ALA A 155 20.15 13.66 4.27
CA ALA A 155 18.83 14.15 4.59
C ALA A 155 18.06 13.17 5.48
N LYS A 156 17.75 13.59 6.71
CA LYS A 156 17.05 12.76 7.71
C LYS A 156 15.63 12.38 7.27
N ASP A 157 14.98 13.24 6.49
CA ASP A 157 13.62 13.00 6.00
C ASP A 157 13.53 11.81 5.03
N LEU A 158 14.67 11.36 4.47
CA LEU A 158 14.74 10.18 3.61
C LEU A 158 14.84 8.86 4.37
N ILE A 159 15.17 8.87 5.66
CA ILE A 159 15.37 7.65 6.46
C ILE A 159 14.14 6.71 6.43
N PRO A 160 12.89 7.21 6.57
CA PRO A 160 11.71 6.33 6.47
C PRO A 160 11.60 5.67 5.09
N LEU A 161 11.88 6.41 4.01
CA LEU A 161 11.86 5.89 2.66
C LEU A 161 12.99 4.87 2.42
N LEU A 162 14.18 5.13 2.95
CA LEU A 162 15.33 4.23 2.89
C LEU A 162 15.05 2.89 3.59
N ASN A 163 14.43 2.91 4.78
CA ASN A 163 14.06 1.67 5.48
C ASN A 163 13.07 0.83 4.67
N ARG A 164 12.08 1.46 4.04
CA ARG A 164 11.12 0.80 3.13
C ARG A 164 11.81 0.22 1.90
N PHE A 165 12.73 0.97 1.30
CA PHE A 165 13.55 0.51 0.19
C PHE A 165 14.39 -0.72 0.58
N ILE A 166 15.06 -0.70 1.73
CA ILE A 166 15.84 -1.84 2.23
C ILE A 166 14.95 -3.06 2.44
N SER A 167 13.75 -2.89 3.00
CA SER A 167 12.78 -3.97 3.18
C SER A 167 12.32 -4.57 1.85
N LEU A 168 12.10 -3.73 0.83
CA LEU A 168 11.79 -4.17 -0.54
C LEU A 168 12.94 -5.00 -1.13
N LEU A 169 14.20 -4.57 -0.95
CA LEU A 169 15.37 -5.31 -1.41
C LEU A 169 15.54 -6.65 -0.70
N GLN A 170 15.33 -6.70 0.62
CA GLN A 170 15.33 -7.95 1.38
C GLN A 170 14.25 -8.92 0.90
N SER A 171 13.08 -8.38 0.54
CA SER A 171 11.99 -9.17 -0.04
C SER A 171 12.34 -9.69 -1.43
N TYR A 172 13.07 -8.90 -2.24
CA TYR A 172 13.58 -9.35 -3.53
C TYR A 172 14.60 -10.49 -3.38
N ILE A 173 15.55 -10.36 -2.46
CA ILE A 173 16.51 -11.41 -2.11
C ILE A 173 15.78 -12.67 -1.65
N SER A 174 14.77 -12.54 -0.79
CA SER A 174 13.98 -13.66 -0.30
C SER A 174 13.20 -14.38 -1.41
N TYR A 175 12.78 -13.65 -2.45
CA TYR A 175 12.04 -14.21 -3.58
C TYR A 175 12.96 -14.91 -4.59
N ASP A 176 14.08 -14.28 -4.97
CA ASP A 176 15.04 -14.81 -5.94
C ASP A 176 16.47 -14.34 -5.59
N PRO A 177 17.17 -15.08 -4.71
CA PRO A 177 18.47 -14.67 -4.19
C PRO A 177 19.52 -14.49 -5.30
N GLN A 178 19.52 -15.36 -6.31
CA GLN A 178 20.53 -15.36 -7.35
C GLN A 178 20.49 -14.09 -8.19
N ARG A 179 19.30 -13.74 -8.70
CA ARG A 179 19.12 -12.55 -9.52
C ARG A 179 19.23 -11.27 -8.69
N ALA A 180 18.63 -11.24 -7.51
CA ALA A 180 18.68 -10.09 -6.62
C ALA A 180 20.12 -9.76 -6.21
N LEU A 181 20.90 -10.74 -5.73
CA LEU A 181 22.27 -10.49 -5.29
C LEU A 181 23.18 -10.10 -6.46
N LYS A 182 23.04 -10.75 -7.63
CA LYS A 182 23.78 -10.36 -8.85
C LYS A 182 23.51 -8.90 -9.26
N TYR A 183 22.26 -8.45 -9.14
CA TYR A 183 21.91 -7.06 -9.38
C TYR A 183 22.50 -6.12 -8.32
N LEU A 184 22.34 -6.44 -7.04
CA LEU A 184 22.76 -5.59 -5.92
C LEU A 184 24.28 -5.43 -5.82
N GLN A 185 25.05 -6.41 -6.27
CA GLN A 185 26.52 -6.32 -6.36
C GLN A 185 26.99 -5.09 -7.15
N LYS A 186 26.23 -4.65 -8.17
CA LYS A 186 26.52 -3.45 -8.97
C LYS A 186 26.52 -2.16 -8.13
N TYR A 187 25.80 -2.14 -7.01
CA TYR A 187 25.54 -0.95 -6.19
C TYR A 187 26.18 -1.03 -4.79
N VAL A 188 27.09 -1.98 -4.55
CA VAL A 188 27.80 -2.16 -3.25
C VAL A 188 28.49 -0.87 -2.79
N HIS A 189 29.12 -0.14 -3.71
CA HIS A 189 29.77 1.14 -3.41
C HIS A 189 28.79 2.17 -2.84
N ILE A 190 27.60 2.31 -3.45
CA ILE A 190 26.53 3.22 -2.97
C ILE A 190 26.09 2.80 -1.57
N PHE A 191 25.91 1.51 -1.30
CA PHE A 191 25.52 1.06 0.03
C PHE A 191 26.55 1.42 1.10
N HIS A 192 27.84 1.31 0.82
CA HIS A 192 28.89 1.73 1.73
C HIS A 192 28.90 3.25 1.96
N GLU A 193 28.66 4.05 0.92
CA GLU A 193 28.47 5.51 1.05
C GLU A 193 27.27 5.83 1.95
N LEU A 194 26.12 5.20 1.68
CA LEU A 194 24.91 5.37 2.48
C LEU A 194 25.12 4.94 3.93
N GLN A 195 25.88 3.87 4.19
CA GLN A 195 26.18 3.42 5.54
C GLN A 195 27.01 4.45 6.32
N ARG A 196 27.92 5.18 5.65
CA ARG A 196 28.68 6.28 6.26
C ARG A 196 27.77 7.47 6.57
N SER A 197 26.88 7.84 5.65
CA SER A 197 25.92 8.94 5.87
C SER A 197 24.82 8.61 6.87
N TYR A 198 24.40 7.34 6.96
CA TYR A 198 23.32 6.83 7.80
C TYR A 198 23.81 5.77 8.79
N PHE A 199 24.75 6.13 9.66
CA PHE A 199 25.40 5.21 10.60
C PHE A 199 24.45 4.44 11.55
N ASN A 200 23.27 5.02 11.82
CA ASN A 200 22.25 4.51 12.74
C ASN A 200 21.09 3.76 12.05
N VAL A 201 21.31 3.18 10.87
CA VAL A 201 20.31 2.34 10.19
C VAL A 201 20.73 0.87 10.24
N PRO A 202 20.27 0.08 11.23
CA PRO A 202 20.68 -1.32 11.40
C PRO A 202 20.30 -2.18 10.19
N ALA A 203 19.12 -1.96 9.61
CA ALA A 203 18.64 -2.72 8.46
C ALA A 203 19.58 -2.60 7.24
N LEU A 204 20.19 -1.43 7.04
CA LEU A 204 21.17 -1.19 5.98
C LEU A 204 22.44 -2.01 6.23
N ARG A 205 22.93 -2.02 7.47
CA ARG A 205 24.10 -2.83 7.87
C ARG A 205 23.85 -4.31 7.64
N THR A 206 22.68 -4.81 8.05
CA THR A 206 22.28 -6.20 7.86
C THR A 206 22.20 -6.57 6.37
N LEU A 207 21.63 -5.69 5.53
CA LEU A 207 21.58 -5.91 4.09
C LEU A 207 22.98 -6.00 3.48
N ILE A 208 23.87 -5.06 3.81
CA ILE A 208 25.25 -5.02 3.29
C ILE A 208 26.03 -6.28 3.65
N SER A 209 25.93 -6.73 4.90
CA SER A 209 26.60 -7.96 5.36
C SER A 209 26.14 -9.22 4.61
N GLY A 210 24.94 -9.19 4.01
CA GLY A 210 24.41 -10.30 3.22
C GLY A 210 24.76 -10.27 1.73
N ILE A 211 25.38 -9.20 1.22
CA ILE A 211 25.79 -9.12 -0.19
C ILE A 211 27.20 -9.72 -0.33
N PRO A 212 27.39 -10.80 -1.11
CA PRO A 212 28.72 -11.38 -1.32
C PRO A 212 29.66 -10.37 -1.99
N ILE A 213 30.85 -10.19 -1.42
CA ILE A 213 31.92 -9.38 -2.02
C ILE A 213 32.41 -10.11 -3.29
N PRO A 214 32.50 -9.44 -4.45
CA PRO A 214 33.06 -10.06 -5.65
C PRO A 214 34.50 -10.51 -5.36
N ARG A 215 34.77 -11.82 -5.49
CA ARG A 215 36.15 -12.34 -5.55
C ARG A 215 36.52 -12.37 -7.03
N GLU A 216 37.67 -11.79 -7.39
CA GLU A 216 38.01 -11.43 -8.78
C GLU A 216 38.23 -12.59 -9.78
N ASP A 217 38.05 -13.88 -9.42
CA ASP A 217 38.56 -14.98 -10.28
C ASP A 217 37.68 -16.24 -10.41
N VAL A 218 36.35 -16.21 -10.25
CA VAL A 218 35.52 -17.40 -10.54
C VAL A 218 34.19 -17.03 -11.19
N ASP A 219 34.06 -17.33 -12.49
CA ASP A 219 32.86 -17.17 -13.32
C ASP A 219 31.66 -18.06 -12.88
N ASP A 220 31.87 -18.94 -11.91
CA ASP A 220 30.82 -19.72 -11.24
C ASP A 220 30.74 -19.32 -9.76
N ILE A 221 29.98 -18.27 -9.47
CA ILE A 221 29.58 -17.96 -8.10
C ILE A 221 28.58 -19.04 -7.66
N LEU A 222 29.09 -20.13 -7.10
CA LEU A 222 28.35 -20.94 -6.14
C LEU A 222 27.92 -20.01 -5.00
N ILE A 223 26.73 -19.42 -5.12
CA ILE A 223 26.08 -18.68 -4.04
C ILE A 223 25.74 -19.73 -2.98
N THR A 224 26.70 -20.01 -2.09
CA THR A 224 26.47 -20.76 -0.86
C THR A 224 25.33 -20.05 -0.15
N ILE A 225 24.24 -20.77 0.04
CA ILE A 225 22.94 -20.30 0.53
C ILE A 225 23.19 -19.32 1.69
N THR A 226 23.03 -18.02 1.41
CA THR A 226 23.03 -17.01 2.46
C THR A 226 21.83 -17.33 3.35
N PRO A 227 21.98 -17.33 4.69
CA PRO A 227 20.85 -17.53 5.57
C PRO A 227 19.78 -16.52 5.16
N THR A 228 18.55 -17.00 5.01
CA THR A 228 17.40 -16.18 4.58
C THR A 228 17.40 -14.90 5.40
N LEU A 229 17.67 -13.77 4.73
CA LEU A 229 17.51 -12.44 5.30
C LEU A 229 16.00 -12.22 5.47
N HIS A 230 15.42 -12.85 6.48
CA HIS A 230 14.06 -12.56 6.87
C HIS A 230 14.01 -11.07 7.20
N PRO A 231 13.04 -10.31 6.65
CA PRO A 231 12.77 -8.97 7.12
C PRO A 231 12.68 -9.04 8.64
N LEU A 232 13.56 -8.32 9.34
CA LEU A 232 13.55 -8.29 10.80
C LEU A 232 12.25 -7.61 11.20
N GLU A 233 11.19 -8.40 11.41
CA GLU A 233 9.92 -7.85 11.85
C GLU A 233 10.18 -7.18 13.20
N PRO A 234 9.95 -5.85 13.33
CA PRO A 234 10.24 -5.17 14.58
C PRO A 234 9.49 -5.87 15.70
N PRO A 235 10.13 -6.12 16.86
CA PRO A 235 9.47 -6.80 17.97
C PRO A 235 8.17 -6.06 18.29
N THR A 236 7.07 -6.81 18.35
CA THR A 236 5.80 -6.29 18.86
C THR A 236 6.03 -5.67 20.23
N PRO A 237 5.50 -4.46 20.52
CA PRO A 237 5.66 -3.84 21.83
C PRO A 237 5.28 -4.83 22.94
N GLN A 238 6.04 -4.87 24.04
CA GLN A 238 5.84 -5.85 25.11
C GLN A 238 4.42 -5.82 25.71
N HIS A 239 3.77 -4.65 25.69
CA HIS A 239 2.40 -4.46 26.16
C HIS A 239 1.33 -4.67 25.07
N TRP A 240 1.70 -5.02 23.83
CA TRP A 240 0.74 -5.14 22.71
C TRP A 240 -0.41 -6.09 23.03
N GLN A 241 -0.12 -7.25 23.63
CA GLN A 241 -1.15 -8.21 24.03
C GLN A 241 -2.08 -7.66 25.13
N SER A 242 -1.55 -6.86 26.05
CA SER A 242 -2.34 -6.20 27.11
C SER A 242 -3.32 -5.18 26.52
N LEU A 243 -2.89 -4.43 25.50
CA LEU A 243 -3.78 -3.53 24.76
C LEU A 243 -4.94 -4.29 24.12
N LEU A 244 -4.65 -5.42 23.45
CA LEU A 244 -5.70 -6.24 22.82
C LEU A 244 -6.67 -6.84 23.83
N ALA A 245 -6.16 -7.32 24.98
CA ALA A 245 -7.01 -7.77 26.07
C ALA A 245 -7.93 -6.64 26.57
N THR A 246 -7.42 -5.41 26.62
CA THR A 246 -8.21 -4.24 27.04
C THR A 246 -9.33 -3.93 26.04
N LEU A 247 -9.09 -4.05 24.72
CA LEU A 247 -10.12 -3.79 23.70
C LEU A 247 -11.36 -4.68 23.85
N THR A 248 -11.22 -5.88 24.42
CA THR A 248 -12.35 -6.79 24.66
C THR A 248 -13.41 -6.23 25.64
N LYS A 249 -13.07 -5.19 26.41
CA LYS A 249 -14.00 -4.50 27.30
C LYS A 249 -15.04 -3.65 26.54
N LEU A 250 -14.82 -3.35 25.26
CA LEU A 250 -15.66 -2.58 24.33
C LEU A 250 -15.93 -1.09 24.66
N HIS A 251 -15.83 -0.71 25.94
CA HIS A 251 -16.07 0.65 26.43
C HIS A 251 -15.23 0.93 27.70
N GLY A 252 -15.12 2.21 28.05
CA GLY A 252 -14.39 2.72 29.22
C GLY A 252 -13.13 3.48 28.83
N GLU A 253 -12.62 4.30 29.77
CA GLU A 253 -11.42 5.11 29.58
C GLU A 253 -10.17 4.26 29.29
N ASP A 254 -10.09 3.05 29.85
CA ASP A 254 -9.03 2.09 29.54
C ASP A 254 -8.99 1.72 28.05
N VAL A 255 -10.17 1.50 27.44
CA VAL A 255 -10.31 1.16 26.02
C VAL A 255 -9.92 2.35 25.16
N LEU A 256 -10.35 3.55 25.53
CA LEU A 256 -9.98 4.77 24.83
C LEU A 256 -8.45 4.99 24.85
N SER A 257 -7.84 4.83 26.02
CA SER A 257 -6.39 4.97 26.20
C SER A 257 -5.63 3.94 25.37
N ALA A 258 -6.10 2.68 25.36
CA ALA A 258 -5.52 1.63 24.54
C ALA A 258 -5.63 1.95 23.03
N LEU A 259 -6.77 2.48 22.57
CA LEU A 259 -6.94 2.91 21.18
C LEU A 259 -6.02 4.08 20.80
N GLN A 260 -5.83 5.05 21.70
CA GLN A 260 -4.91 6.18 21.47
C GLN A 260 -3.46 5.71 21.37
N GLU A 261 -3.05 4.76 22.21
CA GLU A 261 -1.72 4.17 22.13
C GLU A 261 -1.53 3.38 20.83
N ILE A 262 -2.50 2.55 20.44
CA ILE A 262 -2.51 1.87 19.14
C ILE A 262 -2.44 2.88 17.99
N ASP A 263 -3.16 4.00 18.09
CA ASP A 263 -3.12 5.06 17.10
C ASP A 263 -1.69 5.61 16.92
N HIS A 264 -1.03 5.96 18.02
CA HIS A 264 0.34 6.46 18.01
C HIS A 264 1.35 5.44 17.46
N LEU A 265 1.25 4.18 17.88
CA LEU A 265 2.16 3.10 17.45
C LEU A 265 2.04 2.82 15.94
N THR A 266 0.83 2.95 15.39
CA THR A 266 0.54 2.57 14.00
C THR A 266 0.72 3.70 13.00
N LEU A 267 0.97 4.95 13.43
CA LEU A 267 1.28 6.08 12.54
C LEU A 267 2.49 5.80 11.64
N ARG A 268 3.53 5.16 12.18
CA ARG A 268 4.77 4.82 11.45
C ARG A 268 4.79 3.39 10.92
N LYS A 269 3.95 2.51 11.47
CA LYS A 269 3.84 1.10 11.07
C LYS A 269 2.37 0.69 10.89
N PRO A 270 1.70 1.14 9.81
CA PRO A 270 0.29 0.82 9.59
C PRO A 270 0.00 -0.67 9.43
N SER A 271 0.99 -1.48 8.98
CA SER A 271 0.85 -2.94 8.85
C SER A 271 0.53 -3.65 10.17
N ALA A 272 0.90 -3.07 11.31
CA ALA A 272 0.57 -3.63 12.62
C ALA A 272 -0.96 -3.66 12.90
N LEU A 273 -1.75 -2.89 12.15
CA LEU A 273 -3.21 -2.92 12.28
C LEU A 273 -3.84 -4.19 11.70
N GLU A 274 -3.19 -4.86 10.74
CA GLU A 274 -3.78 -5.99 10.01
C GLU A 274 -4.21 -7.11 10.95
N SER A 275 -3.42 -7.39 12.00
CA SER A 275 -3.69 -8.47 12.96
C SER A 275 -4.76 -8.15 14.01
N ILE A 276 -5.23 -6.90 14.08
CA ILE A 276 -6.13 -6.43 15.14
C ILE A 276 -7.40 -5.77 14.60
N THR A 277 -7.61 -5.84 13.27
CA THR A 277 -8.78 -5.25 12.61
C THR A 277 -10.09 -5.77 13.19
N ASP A 278 -10.14 -7.06 13.55
CA ASP A 278 -11.34 -7.67 14.15
C ASP A 278 -11.65 -7.10 15.54
N ASN A 279 -10.64 -6.96 16.40
CA ASN A 279 -10.80 -6.35 17.73
C ASN A 279 -11.31 -4.90 17.64
N ILE A 280 -10.85 -4.15 16.64
CA ILE A 280 -11.27 -2.75 16.45
C ILE A 280 -12.67 -2.68 15.82
N ALA A 281 -13.04 -3.62 14.96
CA ALA A 281 -14.34 -3.65 14.28
C ALA A 281 -15.52 -3.76 15.26
N GLU A 282 -15.35 -4.46 16.38
CA GLU A 282 -16.35 -4.55 17.45
C GLU A 282 -16.63 -3.19 18.12
N LEU A 283 -15.66 -2.28 18.13
CA LEU A 283 -15.75 -0.97 18.78
C LEU A 283 -16.55 0.06 17.97
N LEU A 284 -16.89 -0.24 16.71
CA LEU A 284 -17.68 0.65 15.86
C LEU A 284 -19.08 0.92 16.39
N VAL A 285 -19.62 0.04 17.24
CA VAL A 285 -20.94 0.19 17.88
C VAL A 285 -20.85 0.70 19.33
N SER A 286 -19.66 1.08 19.81
CA SER A 286 -19.43 1.53 21.19
C SER A 286 -20.40 2.65 21.60
N PRO A 287 -20.87 2.69 22.86
CA PRO A 287 -21.67 3.82 23.36
C PRO A 287 -20.90 5.16 23.32
N GLN A 288 -19.58 5.13 23.39
CA GLN A 288 -18.75 6.34 23.47
C GLN A 288 -18.30 6.81 22.07
N GLY A 289 -18.61 8.06 21.72
CA GLY A 289 -18.35 8.62 20.39
C GLY A 289 -16.87 8.76 20.05
N ASN A 290 -16.02 9.05 21.03
CA ASN A 290 -14.55 9.12 20.87
C ASN A 290 -13.95 7.75 20.53
N ILE A 291 -14.39 6.67 21.18
CA ILE A 291 -14.00 5.29 20.88
C ILE A 291 -14.41 4.94 19.45
N ARG A 292 -15.67 5.19 19.06
CA ARG A 292 -16.13 4.93 17.68
C ARG A 292 -15.30 5.68 16.65
N THR A 293 -15.03 6.96 16.91
CA THR A 293 -14.27 7.81 15.98
C THR A 293 -12.85 7.28 15.77
N LEU A 294 -12.15 6.91 16.86
CA LEU A 294 -10.82 6.31 16.76
C LEU A 294 -10.86 4.95 16.07
N ALA A 295 -11.82 4.09 16.41
CA ALA A 295 -11.99 2.79 15.78
C ALA A 295 -12.18 2.91 14.25
N HIS A 296 -13.07 3.80 13.81
CA HIS A 296 -13.24 4.10 12.39
C HIS A 296 -11.97 4.62 11.73
N ASN A 297 -11.23 5.54 12.38
CA ASN A 297 -9.98 6.08 11.85
C ASN A 297 -8.89 5.00 11.70
N LEU A 298 -8.78 4.08 12.66
CA LEU A 298 -7.81 3.00 12.63
C LEU A 298 -8.16 1.97 11.54
N LEU A 299 -9.42 1.56 11.43
CA LEU A 299 -9.85 0.66 10.34
C LEU A 299 -9.66 1.31 8.96
N ALA A 300 -9.99 2.61 8.83
CA ALA A 300 -9.72 3.35 7.60
C ALA A 300 -8.22 3.39 7.30
N ARG A 301 -7.34 3.57 8.30
CA ARG A 301 -5.88 3.51 8.10
C ARG A 301 -5.42 2.12 7.64
N ALA A 302 -5.94 1.05 8.25
CA ALA A 302 -5.63 -0.32 7.87
C ALA A 302 -6.03 -0.60 6.41
N LEU A 303 -7.27 -0.23 6.04
CA LEU A 303 -7.79 -0.37 4.69
C LEU A 303 -7.03 0.50 3.67
N LYS A 304 -6.68 1.74 4.00
CA LYS A 304 -5.89 2.62 3.13
C LYS A 304 -4.47 2.10 2.91
N TYR A 305 -3.88 1.46 3.93
CA TYR A 305 -2.57 0.84 3.82
C TYR A 305 -2.61 -0.38 2.88
N ARG A 306 -3.58 -1.27 3.07
CA ARG A 306 -3.81 -2.47 2.25
C ARG A 306 -5.28 -2.59 1.83
N PRO A 307 -5.68 -1.99 0.69
CA PRO A 307 -7.08 -1.86 0.25
C PRO A 307 -7.63 -3.16 -0.38
N ALA A 308 -7.69 -4.20 0.43
CA ALA A 308 -8.27 -5.50 0.10
C ALA A 308 -9.65 -5.66 0.76
N SER A 309 -10.48 -6.54 0.19
CA SER A 309 -11.76 -6.91 0.82
C SER A 309 -11.50 -7.51 2.21
N ASN A 310 -12.17 -6.99 3.22
CA ASN A 310 -12.20 -7.55 4.57
C ASN A 310 -13.66 -7.74 5.00
N ALA A 311 -14.09 -9.00 5.09
CA ALA A 311 -15.46 -9.37 5.40
C ALA A 311 -15.89 -8.94 6.82
N ASN A 312 -14.98 -8.98 7.78
CA ASN A 312 -15.26 -8.61 9.17
C ASN A 312 -15.47 -7.10 9.29
N ILE A 313 -14.62 -6.29 8.67
CA ILE A 313 -14.82 -4.83 8.62
C ILE A 313 -16.12 -4.48 7.87
N LEU A 314 -16.40 -5.14 6.74
CA LEU A 314 -17.62 -4.91 5.97
C LEU A 314 -18.88 -5.20 6.79
N SER A 315 -18.94 -6.39 7.42
CA SER A 315 -20.09 -6.79 8.22
C SER A 315 -20.27 -5.89 9.45
N ALA A 316 -19.20 -5.47 10.10
CA ALA A 316 -19.27 -4.52 11.20
C ALA A 316 -19.76 -3.14 10.73
N PHE A 317 -19.30 -2.68 9.57
CA PHE A 317 -19.74 -1.41 8.98
C PHE A 317 -21.22 -1.46 8.58
N GLN A 318 -21.68 -2.55 7.96
CA GLN A 318 -23.10 -2.77 7.64
C GLN A 318 -23.98 -2.76 8.90
N ARG A 319 -23.53 -3.40 9.98
CA ARG A 319 -24.21 -3.35 11.28
C ARG A 319 -24.36 -1.92 11.81
N CYS A 320 -23.36 -1.06 11.58
CA CYS A 320 -23.47 0.36 11.95
C CYS A 320 -24.49 1.11 11.09
N LEU A 321 -24.58 0.82 9.80
CA LEU A 321 -25.59 1.39 8.90
C LEU A 321 -27.02 0.94 9.25
N ASP A 322 -27.16 -0.28 9.78
CA ASP A 322 -28.45 -0.84 10.20
C ASP A 322 -28.81 -0.50 11.67
N SER A 323 -27.96 0.27 12.36
CA SER A 323 -28.14 0.58 13.78
C SER A 323 -29.31 1.55 14.01
N HIS A 324 -30.17 1.23 14.97
CA HIS A 324 -31.20 2.15 15.46
C HIS A 324 -30.64 3.35 16.23
N ARG A 325 -29.36 3.31 16.60
CA ARG A 325 -28.68 4.40 17.28
C ARG A 325 -28.16 5.42 16.27
N ALA A 326 -28.78 6.60 16.25
CA ALA A 326 -28.42 7.69 15.35
C ALA A 326 -26.92 8.06 15.43
N ASP A 327 -26.34 8.05 16.63
CA ASP A 327 -24.93 8.39 16.84
C ASP A 327 -23.95 7.36 16.26
N VAL A 328 -24.35 6.09 16.14
CA VAL A 328 -23.58 5.02 15.47
C VAL A 328 -23.75 5.13 13.96
N LEU A 329 -24.98 5.31 13.48
CA LEU A 329 -25.30 5.48 12.07
C LEU A 329 -24.54 6.67 11.48
N MET A 330 -24.55 7.82 12.15
CA MET A 330 -23.88 9.04 11.68
C MET A 330 -22.36 8.86 11.58
N SER A 331 -21.73 8.20 12.57
CA SER A 331 -20.29 7.87 12.51
C SER A 331 -19.96 6.99 11.29
N ALA A 332 -20.82 6.03 10.94
CA ALA A 332 -20.63 5.20 9.76
C ALA A 332 -20.82 5.99 8.46
N LEU A 333 -21.86 6.82 8.35
CA LEU A 333 -22.12 7.64 7.17
C LEU A 333 -20.96 8.60 6.86
N GLU A 334 -20.37 9.23 7.88
CA GLU A 334 -19.18 10.09 7.72
C GLU A 334 -17.98 9.36 7.11
N LYS A 335 -17.89 8.05 7.35
CA LYS A 335 -16.79 7.18 6.90
C LYS A 335 -17.10 6.39 5.65
N LEU A 336 -18.33 6.47 5.13
CA LEU A 336 -18.75 5.78 3.91
C LEU A 336 -17.79 6.01 2.72
N PRO A 337 -17.35 7.25 2.39
CA PRO A 337 -16.47 7.45 1.24
C PRO A 337 -15.13 6.72 1.36
N ASP A 338 -14.55 6.70 2.57
CA ASP A 338 -13.27 6.04 2.84
C ASP A 338 -13.41 4.51 2.71
N ILE A 339 -14.48 3.93 3.28
CA ILE A 339 -14.75 2.49 3.23
C ILE A 339 -15.00 2.04 1.78
N VAL A 340 -15.88 2.75 1.07
CA VAL A 340 -16.24 2.40 -0.31
C VAL A 340 -15.03 2.50 -1.24
N LEU A 341 -14.17 3.52 -1.08
CA LEU A 341 -12.97 3.64 -1.91
C LEU A 341 -11.99 2.47 -1.71
N CYS A 342 -11.88 1.95 -0.49
CA CYS A 342 -11.01 0.81 -0.19
C CYS A 342 -11.63 -0.55 -0.53
N MET A 343 -12.96 -0.64 -0.59
CA MET A 343 -13.73 -1.87 -0.82
C MET A 343 -14.70 -1.73 -2.00
N GLN A 344 -14.18 -1.30 -3.15
CA GLN A 344 -14.97 -0.92 -4.33
C GLN A 344 -15.86 -2.05 -4.89
N GLU A 345 -15.46 -3.30 -4.69
CA GLU A 345 -16.27 -4.48 -5.00
C GLU A 345 -17.63 -4.49 -4.28
N HIS A 346 -17.75 -3.77 -3.15
CA HIS A 346 -18.98 -3.58 -2.38
C HIS A 346 -19.56 -2.16 -2.51
N ALA A 347 -19.06 -1.34 -3.44
CA ALA A 347 -19.50 0.05 -3.58
C ALA A 347 -21.00 0.16 -3.88
N LEU A 348 -21.48 -0.57 -4.90
CA LEU A 348 -22.88 -0.53 -5.30
C LEU A 348 -23.84 -0.94 -4.17
N PRO A 349 -23.70 -2.13 -3.52
CA PRO A 349 -24.62 -2.52 -2.46
C PRO A 349 -24.58 -1.57 -1.25
N LEU A 350 -23.41 -1.04 -0.88
CA LEU A 350 -23.30 -0.06 0.21
C LEU A 350 -23.99 1.26 -0.12
N ILE A 351 -23.79 1.80 -1.33
CA ILE A 351 -24.42 3.06 -1.76
C ILE A 351 -25.94 2.88 -1.88
N GLN A 352 -26.41 1.76 -2.44
CA GLN A 352 -27.85 1.44 -2.51
C GLN A 352 -28.46 1.38 -1.12
N ARG A 353 -27.81 0.70 -0.17
CA ARG A 353 -28.29 0.62 1.21
C ARG A 353 -28.38 2.01 1.86
N VAL A 354 -27.37 2.86 1.67
CA VAL A 354 -27.37 4.24 2.20
C VAL A 354 -28.43 5.12 1.53
N PHE A 355 -28.69 4.90 0.25
CA PHE A 355 -29.79 5.57 -0.45
C PHE A 355 -31.15 5.16 0.11
N GLU A 356 -31.40 3.85 0.27
CA GLU A 356 -32.61 3.33 0.91
C GLU A 356 -32.81 3.87 2.33
N LEU A 357 -31.73 3.99 3.11
CA LEU A 357 -31.77 4.61 4.43
C LEU A 357 -32.24 6.07 4.35
N GLY A 358 -31.76 6.85 3.38
CA GLY A 358 -32.20 8.23 3.18
C GLY A 358 -33.65 8.37 2.70
N VAL A 359 -34.16 7.37 1.96
CA VAL A 359 -35.56 7.34 1.50
C VAL A 359 -36.52 6.94 2.64
N ASN A 360 -36.11 5.97 3.46
CA ASN A 360 -36.96 5.38 4.49
C ASN A 360 -36.81 6.03 5.88
N SER A 361 -35.91 7.00 6.03
CA SER A 361 -35.66 7.70 7.30
C SER A 361 -35.47 9.20 7.09
N ASN A 362 -35.49 9.98 8.18
CA ASN A 362 -35.26 11.43 8.14
C ASN A 362 -33.77 11.81 8.10
N VAL A 363 -32.88 10.90 7.72
CA VAL A 363 -31.43 11.14 7.67
C VAL A 363 -31.03 11.63 6.27
N ASN A 364 -30.38 12.80 6.20
CA ASN A 364 -29.88 13.31 4.94
C ASN A 364 -28.62 12.55 4.48
N THR A 365 -28.79 11.56 3.61
CA THR A 365 -27.69 10.70 3.14
C THR A 365 -27.00 11.21 1.87
N ILE A 366 -27.59 12.18 1.16
CA ILE A 366 -27.13 12.69 -0.14
C ILE A 366 -25.69 13.23 -0.11
N PRO A 367 -25.23 13.99 0.90
CA PRO A 367 -23.85 14.49 0.94
C PRO A 367 -22.81 13.36 0.96
N TYR A 368 -23.09 12.28 1.69
CA TYR A 368 -22.19 11.14 1.81
C TYR A 368 -22.12 10.33 0.51
N ILE A 369 -23.27 10.11 -0.14
CA ILE A 369 -23.34 9.46 -1.47
C ILE A 369 -22.59 10.29 -2.50
N THR A 370 -22.83 11.60 -2.54
CA THR A 370 -22.21 12.51 -3.52
C THR A 370 -20.70 12.54 -3.37
N LYS A 371 -20.20 12.64 -2.12
CA LYS A 371 -18.77 12.59 -1.82
C LYS A 371 -18.16 11.23 -2.21
N THR A 372 -18.88 10.14 -2.00
CA THR A 372 -18.44 8.79 -2.37
C THR A 372 -18.30 8.65 -3.89
N ILE A 373 -19.30 9.09 -4.66
CA ILE A 373 -19.29 9.04 -6.12
C ILE A 373 -18.17 9.92 -6.69
N ALA A 374 -18.01 11.14 -6.16
CA ALA A 374 -16.92 12.04 -6.56
C ALA A 374 -15.55 11.38 -6.38
N LEU A 375 -15.33 10.71 -5.25
CA LEU A 375 -14.08 10.04 -4.93
C LEU A 375 -13.83 8.79 -5.79
N LEU A 376 -14.89 8.05 -6.16
CA LEU A 376 -14.78 6.93 -7.11
C LEU A 376 -14.38 7.42 -8.51
N ASN A 377 -14.87 8.59 -8.94
CA ASN A 377 -14.54 9.17 -10.23
C ASN A 377 -13.08 9.64 -10.32
N THR A 378 -12.42 9.93 -9.19
CA THR A 378 -10.99 10.30 -9.12
C THR A 378 -10.07 9.24 -9.77
N GLN A 379 -10.51 7.99 -9.88
CA GLN A 379 -9.78 6.90 -10.55
C GLN A 379 -9.52 7.13 -12.03
N GLN A 380 -10.27 8.03 -12.68
CA GLN A 380 -10.06 8.40 -14.07
C GLN A 380 -8.81 9.29 -14.25
N GLY A 381 -8.21 9.77 -13.16
CA GLY A 381 -6.99 10.60 -13.20
C GLY A 381 -7.22 12.03 -13.69
N CYS A 382 -8.47 12.49 -13.79
CA CYS A 382 -8.85 13.85 -14.20
C CYS A 382 -9.51 14.60 -13.03
#